data_AF-A0A173UF01-F1
#
_entry.id   AF-A0A173UF01-F1
#
_cell.length_a   1.000
_cell.length_b   1.000
_cell.length_c   1.000
_cell.angle_alpha   90.00
_cell.angle_beta   90.00
_cell.angle_gamma   90.00
#
_symmetry.space_group_name_H-M   'P 1'
#
loop_
_entity.id
_entity.type
_entity.pdbx_description
1 polymer ?
#
loop_
_entity_poly.entity_id
_entity_poly.type
_entity_poly.pdbx_seq_one_letter_code
_entity_poly.pdbx_strand_id
1 'polypeptide(L)'
;MAKDHPTGNSGLYRAFLQLKTPEECYRFLQDVCSYSELSAMEQRYNIAELLADKCIYTEIMDKTGASSAIISRVSRVLSADDSVLRALLEAEKKAAD
;
A
#
# COMPACT_ATOMS: atom_id res chain seq x y z
N MET A 1 -12.94 10.32 -17.25
CA MET A 1 -13.75 9.14 -16.89
C MET A 1 -12.82 7.94 -16.98
N ALA A 2 -12.37 7.40 -15.84
CA ALA A 2 -11.49 6.24 -15.85
C ALA A 2 -12.27 5.07 -16.45
N LYS A 3 -11.76 4.50 -17.55
CA LYS A 3 -12.33 3.28 -18.14
C LYS A 3 -12.35 2.23 -17.04
N ASP A 4 -13.53 1.66 -16.77
CA ASP A 4 -13.70 0.58 -15.80
C ASP A 4 -12.62 -0.47 -16.03
N HIS A 5 -11.65 -0.53 -15.13
CA HIS A 5 -10.69 -1.61 -15.09
C HIS A 5 -11.51 -2.85 -14.71
N PRO A 6 -11.50 -3.94 -15.50
CA PRO A 6 -12.34 -5.10 -15.24
C PRO A 6 -12.04 -5.59 -13.82
N THR A 7 -13.03 -5.42 -12.95
CA THR A 7 -12.91 -5.66 -11.51
C THR A 7 -12.60 -7.14 -11.30
N GLY A 8 -11.45 -7.44 -10.70
CA GLY A 8 -11.04 -8.77 -10.27
C GLY A 8 -10.73 -9.82 -11.36
N ASN A 9 -11.07 -9.57 -12.64
CA ASN A 9 -10.94 -10.57 -13.71
C ASN A 9 -9.67 -10.45 -14.58
N SER A 10 -8.83 -9.45 -14.33
CA SER A 10 -7.54 -9.33 -15.02
C SER A 10 -6.58 -10.47 -14.67
N GLY A 11 -5.78 -10.90 -15.64
CA GLY A 11 -4.68 -11.85 -15.43
C GLY A 11 -3.67 -11.37 -14.39
N LEU A 12 -3.54 -10.05 -14.22
CA LEU A 12 -2.68 -9.43 -13.20
C LEU A 12 -3.06 -9.87 -11.78
N TYR A 13 -4.35 -9.84 -11.42
CA TYR A 13 -4.80 -10.23 -10.08
C TYR A 13 -4.59 -11.73 -9.83
N ARG A 14 -4.79 -12.56 -10.86
CA ARG A 14 -4.48 -14.00 -10.76
C ARG A 14 -2.98 -14.24 -10.57
N ALA A 15 -2.13 -13.46 -11.24
CA ALA A 15 -0.68 -13.54 -11.06
C ALA A 15 -0.27 -13.17 -9.62
N PHE A 16 -0.83 -12.09 -9.06
CA PHE A 16 -0.59 -11.71 -7.66
C PHE A 16 -0.90 -12.84 -6.67
N LEU A 17 -1.96 -13.62 -6.90
CA LEU A 17 -2.32 -14.76 -6.03
C LEU A 17 -1.35 -15.95 -6.12
N GLN A 18 -0.52 -16.03 -7.16
CA GLN A 18 0.47 -17.09 -7.32
C GLN A 18 1.78 -16.81 -6.58
N LEU A 19 2.10 -15.54 -6.29
CA LEU A 19 3.34 -15.13 -5.62
C LEU A 19 3.35 -15.64 -4.16
N LYS A 20 4.50 -16.16 -3.71
CA LYS A 20 4.64 -16.79 -2.38
C LYS A 20 5.69 -16.15 -1.49
N THR A 21 6.64 -15.43 -2.06
CA THR A 21 7.75 -14.82 -1.32
C THR A 21 7.86 -13.32 -1.58
N PRO A 22 8.36 -12.52 -0.62
CA PRO A 22 8.64 -11.11 -0.84
C PRO A 22 9.56 -10.86 -2.05
N GLU A 23 10.53 -11.73 -2.28
CA GLU A 23 11.46 -11.64 -3.42
C GLU A 23 10.74 -11.83 -4.76
N GLU A 24 9.81 -12.80 -4.85
CA GLU A 24 8.95 -12.97 -6.03
C GLU A 24 8.08 -11.74 -6.28
N CYS A 25 7.49 -11.18 -5.22
CA CYS A 25 6.69 -9.96 -5.30
C CYS A 25 7.51 -8.77 -5.80
N TYR A 26 8.69 -8.55 -5.24
CA TYR A 26 9.58 -7.47 -5.62
C TYR A 26 9.98 -7.57 -7.10
N ARG A 27 10.47 -8.74 -7.54
CA ARG A 27 10.88 -8.95 -8.94
C ARG A 27 9.70 -8.80 -9.90
N PHE A 28 8.54 -9.34 -9.56
CA PHE A 28 7.33 -9.19 -10.36
C PHE A 28 6.95 -7.71 -10.53
N LEU A 29 6.96 -6.94 -9.44
CA LEU A 29 6.64 -5.51 -9.48
C LEU A 29 7.68 -4.71 -10.27
N GLN A 30 8.96 -5.07 -10.22
CA GLN A 30 10.00 -4.45 -11.07
C GLN A 30 9.76 -4.68 -12.57
N ASP A 31 9.20 -5.83 -12.96
CA ASP A 31 8.92 -6.15 -14.36
C ASP A 31 7.71 -5.38 -14.91
N VAL A 32 6.70 -5.10 -14.06
CA VAL A 32 5.42 -4.51 -14.49
C VAL A 32 5.27 -3.02 -14.17
N CYS A 33 6.07 -2.48 -13.27
CA CYS A 33 6.03 -1.07 -12.86
C CYS A 33 7.36 -0.36 -13.13
N SER A 34 7.28 0.95 -13.38
CA SER A 34 8.45 1.80 -13.32
C SER A 34 8.93 1.98 -11.87
N TYR A 35 10.19 2.37 -11.71
CA TYR A 35 10.77 2.65 -10.39
C TYR A 35 9.95 3.67 -9.58
N SER A 36 9.47 4.73 -10.24
CA SER A 36 8.69 5.78 -9.57
C SER A 36 7.33 5.30 -9.10
N GLU A 37 6.70 4.38 -9.83
CA GLU A 37 5.42 3.77 -9.43
C GLU A 37 5.62 2.84 -8.23
N LEU A 38 6.63 1.97 -8.28
CA LEU A 38 6.96 1.07 -7.17
C LEU A 38 7.34 1.85 -5.92
N SER A 39 8.23 2.83 -6.05
CA SER A 39 8.62 3.70 -4.93
C SER A 39 7.43 4.47 -4.34
N ALA A 40 6.49 4.93 -5.18
CA ALA A 40 5.27 5.58 -4.71
C ALA A 40 4.31 4.61 -3.99
N MET A 41 4.28 3.33 -4.38
CA MET A 41 3.52 2.30 -3.67
C MET A 41 4.13 2.02 -2.29
N GLU A 42 5.44 1.81 -2.22
CA GLU A 42 6.17 1.62 -0.96
C GLU A 42 6.01 2.81 -0.02
N GLN A 43 6.18 4.04 -0.53
CA GLN A 43 5.99 5.25 0.29
C GLN A 43 4.58 5.30 0.92
N ARG A 44 3.53 4.93 0.17
CA ARG A 44 2.16 4.93 0.68
C ARG A 44 1.93 3.83 1.72
N TYR A 45 2.55 2.67 1.56
CA TYR A 45 2.49 1.60 2.54
C TYR A 45 3.18 2.03 3.84
N ASN A 46 4.38 2.60 3.78
CA ASN A 46 5.10 3.12 4.95
C ASN A 46 4.32 4.21 5.69
N ILE A 47 3.65 5.12 4.96
CA ILE A 47 2.74 6.10 5.56
C ILE A 47 1.61 5.41 6.32
N ALA A 48 1.06 4.32 5.75
CA ALA A 48 -0.04 3.60 6.36
C ALA A 48 0.38 2.92 7.67
N GLU A 49 1.56 2.31 7.71
CA GLU A 49 2.15 1.75 8.94
C GLU A 49 2.30 2.83 10.02
N LEU A 50 2.92 3.97 9.69
CA LEU A 50 3.12 5.06 10.65
C LEU A 50 1.80 5.65 11.15
N LEU A 51 0.78 5.76 10.28
CA LEU A 51 -0.57 6.19 10.68
C LEU A 51 -1.23 5.16 11.61
N ALA A 52 -1.03 3.86 11.36
CA ALA A 52 -1.52 2.80 12.22
C ALA A 52 -0.83 2.82 13.60
N ASP A 53 0.42 3.31 13.66
CA ASP A 53 1.20 3.53 14.89
C ASP A 53 0.91 4.89 15.57
N LYS A 54 -0.10 5.62 15.09
CA LYS A 54 -0.52 6.92 15.63
C LYS A 54 0.54 8.03 15.55
N CYS A 55 1.53 7.90 14.66
CA CYS A 55 2.46 8.98 14.37
C CYS A 55 1.72 10.22 13.84
N ILE A 56 2.23 11.40 14.18
CA ILE A 56 1.67 12.68 13.72
C ILE A 56 2.18 13.03 12.32
N TYR A 57 1.45 13.88 11.61
CA TYR A 57 1.72 14.17 10.19
C TYR A 57 3.13 14.71 9.94
N THR A 58 3.65 15.58 10.81
CA THR A 58 4.99 16.15 10.66
C THR A 58 6.07 15.06 10.71
N GLU A 59 5.95 14.12 11.65
CA GLU A 59 6.88 12.99 11.77
C GLU A 59 6.81 12.08 10.54
N ILE A 60 5.61 11.83 10.02
CA ILE A 60 5.41 11.04 8.80
C ILE A 60 6.07 11.74 7.61
N MET A 61 5.87 13.06 7.46
CA MET A 61 6.50 13.84 6.40
C MET A 61 8.04 13.75 6.47
N ASP A 62 8.61 13.87 7.67
CA ASP A 62 10.05 13.80 7.88
C ASP A 62 10.61 12.40 7.56
N LYS A 63 9.90 11.33 7.95
CA LYS A 63 10.33 9.95 7.72
C LYS A 63 10.16 9.49 6.27
N THR A 64 9.08 9.89 5.60
CA THR A 64 8.72 9.34 4.28
C THR A 64 8.97 10.31 3.13
N GLY A 65 9.24 11.59 3.41
CA GLY A 65 9.36 12.64 2.39
C GLY A 65 8.04 12.94 1.66
N ALA A 66 6.91 12.47 2.19
CA ALA A 66 5.61 12.63 1.55
C ALA A 66 4.98 13.98 1.89
N SER A 67 4.15 14.51 0.99
CA SER A 67 3.37 15.72 1.28
C SER A 67 2.16 15.40 2.15
N SER A 68 1.66 16.41 2.87
CA SER A 68 0.42 16.30 3.66
C SER A 68 -0.79 15.85 2.83
N ALA A 69 -0.83 16.20 1.54
CA ALA A 69 -1.85 15.74 0.60
C ALA A 69 -1.78 14.22 0.31
N ILE A 70 -0.58 13.63 0.28
CA ILE A 70 -0.41 12.18 0.15
C ILE A 70 -0.84 11.49 1.44
N ILE A 71 -0.36 11.98 2.59
CA ILE A 71 -0.69 11.43 3.91
C ILE A 71 -2.21 11.45 4.13
N SER A 72 -2.86 12.58 3.81
CA SER A 72 -4.31 12.72 3.89
C SER A 72 -5.07 11.72 3.01
N ARG A 73 -4.55 11.39 1.80
CA ARG A 73 -5.14 10.35 0.95
C ARG A 73 -5.03 8.97 1.58
N VAL A 74 -3.86 8.61 2.10
CA VAL A 74 -3.65 7.30 2.76
C VAL A 74 -4.51 7.18 4.02
N SER A 75 -4.58 8.24 4.82
CA SER A 75 -5.44 8.30 6.01
C SER A 75 -6.90 8.02 5.68
N ARG A 76 -7.45 8.60 4.60
CA ARG A 76 -8.84 8.30 4.18
C ARG A 76 -9.03 6.84 3.77
N VAL A 77 -8.05 6.23 3.11
CA VAL A 77 -8.12 4.81 2.74
C VAL A 77 -8.09 3.92 3.98
N LEU A 78 -7.29 4.25 5.00
CA LEU A 78 -7.29 3.49 6.25
C LEU A 78 -8.58 3.65 7.04
N SER A 79 -9.19 4.84 7.04
CA SER A 79 -10.47 5.07 7.75
C SER A 79 -11.69 4.44 7.08
N ALA A 80 -11.56 3.84 5.90
CA ALA A 80 -12.67 3.17 5.22
C ALA A 80 -12.94 1.78 5.81
N ASP A 81 -14.22 1.43 5.98
CA ASP A 81 -14.64 0.17 6.60
C ASP A 81 -14.19 -1.06 5.79
N ASP A 82 -14.22 -0.96 4.46
CA ASP A 82 -13.87 -2.02 3.50
C ASP A 82 -12.40 -1.99 3.06
N SER A 83 -11.56 -1.25 3.79
CA SER A 83 -10.14 -1.11 3.48
C SER A 83 -9.36 -2.40 3.70
N VAL A 84 -8.99 -3.05 2.59
CA VAL A 84 -8.10 -4.23 2.61
C VAL A 84 -6.73 -3.88 3.21
N LEU A 85 -6.21 -2.68 2.95
CA LEU A 85 -4.94 -2.23 3.52
C LEU A 85 -4.99 -2.18 5.05
N ARG A 86 -6.07 -1.63 5.62
CA ARG A 86 -6.26 -1.61 7.08
C ARG A 86 -6.34 -3.03 7.63
N ALA A 87 -7.14 -3.90 7.02
CA ALA A 87 -7.31 -5.28 7.48
C ALA A 87 -5.98 -6.07 7.49
N LEU A 88 -5.13 -5.88 6.47
CA LEU A 88 -3.82 -6.52 6.40
C LEU A 88 -2.87 -6.03 7.50
N LEU A 89 -2.78 -4.71 7.71
CA LEU A 89 -1.94 -4.13 8.76
C LEU A 89 -2.38 -4.59 10.17
N GLU A 90 -3.70 -4.67 10.41
CA GLU A 90 -4.23 -5.18 11.68
C GLU A 90 -3.90 -6.68 11.88
N ALA A 91 -3.95 -7.49 10.82
CA ALA A 91 -3.61 -8.91 10.87
C ALA A 91 -2.12 -9.14 11.14
N GLU A 92 -1.23 -8.35 10.54
CA GLU A 92 0.22 -8.41 10.78
C GLU A 92 0.56 -8.05 12.22
N LYS A 93 -0.04 -6.99 12.78
CA LYS A 93 0.14 -6.62 14.19
C LYS A 93 -0.29 -7.74 15.13
N LYS A 94 -1.44 -8.36 14.88
CA LYS A 94 -1.94 -9.49 15.69
C LYS A 94 -1.04 -10.72 15.64
N ALA A 95 -0.30 -10.94 14.55
CA ALA A 95 0.62 -12.06 14.43
C ALA A 95 1.98 -11.81 15.13
N ALA A 96 2.28 -10.55 15.45
CA ALA A 96 3.49 -10.14 16.16
C ALA A 96 3.34 -10.12 17.69
N ASP A 97 2.10 -10.19 18.20
CA ASP A 97 1.73 -10.32 19.62
C ASP A 97 1.64 -11.79 20.07
#